data_AF-A0AAP8GVP1-F1
#
_entry.id   AF-A0AAP8GVP1-F1
#
_cell.length_a   1.000
_cell.length_b   1.000
_cell.length_c   1.000
_cell.angle_alpha   90.00
_cell.angle_beta   90.00
_cell.angle_gamma   90.00
#
_symmetry.space_group_name_H-M   'P 1'
#
loop_
_entity.id
_entity.type
_entity.pdbx_description
1 polymer ?
#
loop_
_entity_poly.entity_id
_entity_poly.type
_entity_poly.pdbx_seq_one_letter_code
_entity_poly.pdbx_strand_id
1 'polypeptide(L)'
;MLSTQEMIESSKEEEDVSYLLEYQDDEDAVDSKINPEGLLPGTYIHFSDCMNNGGTSKLYIDFNPSDEGVCGQIIRFLHDPDEYEVIANSFDEYLQNLIDGNFNFLDEEES
;
A
#
# COMPACT_ATOMS: atom_id res chain seq x y z
N MET A 1 5.68 10.53 -5.52
CA MET A 1 6.75 9.59 -5.14
C MET A 1 7.81 10.28 -4.34
N LEU A 2 8.24 9.61 -3.28
CA LEU A 2 9.34 9.99 -2.41
C LEU A 2 10.68 9.69 -3.08
N SER A 3 11.71 10.45 -2.72
CA SER A 3 13.09 10.09 -3.05
C SER A 3 13.50 8.82 -2.32
N THR A 4 14.52 8.12 -2.82
CA THR A 4 15.06 6.94 -2.12
C THR A 4 15.54 7.26 -0.72
N GLN A 5 16.04 8.48 -0.48
CA GLN A 5 16.43 8.88 0.87
C GLN A 5 15.21 8.98 1.79
N GLU A 6 14.13 9.63 1.34
CA GLU A 6 12.87 9.74 2.10
C GLU A 6 12.24 8.36 2.35
N MET A 7 12.24 7.47 1.35
CA MET A 7 11.76 6.09 1.49
C MET A 7 12.52 5.29 2.55
N ILE A 8 13.85 5.42 2.58
CA ILE A 8 14.69 4.71 3.56
C ILE A 8 14.59 5.34 4.95
N GLU A 9 14.37 6.65 5.03
CA GLU A 9 14.14 7.34 6.30
C GLU A 9 12.78 6.99 6.90
N SER A 10 11.70 6.99 6.11
CA SER A 10 10.36 6.63 6.58
C SER A 10 10.27 5.17 7.04
N SER A 11 10.92 4.23 6.33
CA SER A 11 10.89 2.79 6.66
C SER A 11 11.62 2.44 7.97
N LYS A 12 12.34 3.38 8.61
CA LYS A 12 12.97 3.17 9.92
C LYS A 12 12.01 3.38 11.09
N GLU A 13 10.95 4.15 10.87
CA GLU A 13 9.96 4.47 11.88
C GLU A 13 8.86 3.39 11.87
N GLU A 14 8.23 3.17 13.02
CA GLU A 14 7.02 2.36 13.10
C GLU A 14 5.85 3.16 12.51
N GLU A 15 5.10 2.58 11.57
CA GLU A 15 3.82 3.12 11.12
C GLU A 15 2.73 2.64 12.09
N ASP A 16 1.81 3.54 12.45
CA ASP A 16 0.64 3.17 13.24
C ASP A 16 -0.34 2.39 12.36
N VAL A 17 -0.27 1.08 12.48
CA VAL A 17 -1.09 0.12 11.72
C VAL A 17 -2.08 -0.60 12.62
N SER A 18 -2.46 0.02 13.73
CA SER A 18 -3.47 -0.52 14.64
C SER A 18 -4.77 -0.92 13.92
N TYR A 19 -5.12 -0.20 12.84
CA TYR A 19 -6.25 -0.53 11.97
C TYR A 19 -6.12 -1.88 11.26
N LEU A 20 -4.92 -2.33 10.88
CA LEU A 20 -4.74 -3.67 10.30
C LEU A 20 -5.22 -4.76 11.26
N LEU A 21 -5.01 -4.56 12.56
CA LEU A 21 -5.45 -5.50 13.61
C LEU A 21 -6.94 -5.34 13.94
N GLU A 22 -7.51 -4.14 13.77
CA GLU A 22 -8.95 -3.93 13.97
C GLU A 22 -9.77 -4.61 12.87
N TYR A 23 -9.25 -4.58 11.64
CA TYR A 23 -9.91 -5.09 10.44
C TYR A 23 -9.32 -6.41 9.94
N GLN A 24 -8.46 -7.10 10.71
CA GLN A 24 -7.83 -8.36 10.28
C GLN A 24 -8.84 -9.47 9.93
N ASP A 25 -10.03 -9.43 10.53
CA ASP A 25 -11.11 -10.41 10.32
C ASP A 25 -12.13 -9.91 9.29
N ASP A 26 -11.92 -8.71 8.74
CA ASP A 26 -12.73 -8.09 7.70
C ASP A 26 -11.98 -8.21 6.36
N GLU A 27 -12.27 -9.30 5.64
CA GLU A 27 -11.68 -9.61 4.34
C GLU A 27 -11.94 -8.51 3.29
N ASP A 28 -12.96 -7.66 3.50
CA ASP A 28 -13.26 -6.53 2.61
C ASP A 28 -12.41 -5.29 2.92
N ALA A 29 -11.77 -5.21 4.09
CA ALA A 29 -10.97 -4.06 4.54
C ALA A 29 -9.45 -4.30 4.47
N VAL A 30 -8.99 -5.54 4.61
CA VAL A 30 -7.57 -5.90 4.50
C VAL A 30 -7.39 -7.12 3.60
N ASP A 31 -6.70 -6.94 2.46
CA ASP A 31 -6.38 -8.02 1.53
C ASP A 31 -5.58 -9.14 2.24
N SER A 32 -6.01 -10.39 2.10
CA SER A 32 -5.42 -11.59 2.74
C SER A 32 -3.94 -11.80 2.42
N LYS A 33 -3.42 -11.18 1.35
CA LYS A 33 -2.00 -11.18 0.97
C LYS A 33 -1.13 -10.32 1.88
N ILE A 34 -1.72 -9.47 2.71
CA ILE A 34 -1.01 -8.59 3.63
C ILE A 34 -0.80 -9.34 4.95
N ASN A 35 0.40 -9.23 5.52
CA ASN A 35 0.68 -9.88 6.80
C ASN A 35 -0.05 -9.15 7.95
N PRO A 36 -0.94 -9.82 8.70
CA PRO A 36 -1.71 -9.20 9.78
C PRO A 36 -0.86 -8.85 11.01
N GLU A 37 0.37 -9.37 11.14
CA GLU A 37 1.30 -8.95 12.20
C GLU A 37 1.80 -7.50 12.01
N GLY A 38 1.44 -6.84 10.90
CA GLY A 38 1.55 -5.40 10.70
C GLY A 38 2.74 -4.94 9.83
N LEU A 39 2.79 -3.63 9.53
CA LEU A 39 3.88 -2.99 8.80
C LEU A 39 5.07 -2.68 9.72
N LEU A 40 5.92 -3.67 9.99
CA LEU A 40 7.12 -3.49 10.80
C LEU A 40 8.18 -2.62 10.08
N PRO A 41 9.05 -1.90 10.84
CA PRO A 41 10.15 -1.16 10.24
C PRO A 41 11.04 -2.05 9.36
N GLY A 42 11.35 -1.57 8.16
CA GLY A 42 12.18 -2.29 7.19
C GLY A 42 11.51 -3.47 6.48
N THR A 43 10.26 -3.81 6.80
CA THR A 43 9.50 -4.83 6.05
C THR A 43 8.53 -4.23 5.05
N TYR A 44 8.22 -2.94 5.18
CA TYR A 44 7.43 -2.18 4.22
C TYR A 44 8.10 -0.83 3.94
N ILE A 45 8.06 -0.40 2.67
CA ILE A 45 8.65 0.87 2.23
C ILE A 45 7.54 1.75 1.68
N HIS A 46 7.16 2.78 2.43
CA HIS A 46 6.32 3.87 1.93
C HIS A 46 7.06 4.60 0.80
N PHE A 47 6.48 4.64 -0.41
CA PHE A 47 7.11 5.27 -1.58
C PHE A 47 6.32 6.41 -2.22
N SER A 48 5.04 6.56 -1.90
CA SER A 48 4.25 7.70 -2.38
C SER A 48 3.02 7.96 -1.53
N ASP A 49 2.80 9.22 -1.22
CA ASP A 49 1.49 9.74 -0.87
C ASP A 49 0.71 10.08 -2.15
N CYS A 50 -0.58 9.78 -2.20
CA CYS A 50 -1.50 10.21 -3.25
C CYS A 50 -2.72 10.88 -2.62
N MET A 51 -3.11 12.03 -3.16
CA MET A 51 -4.32 12.74 -2.74
C MET A 51 -5.43 12.40 -3.73
N ASN A 52 -6.50 11.75 -3.27
CA ASN A 52 -7.80 11.74 -3.95
C ASN A 52 -8.66 12.89 -3.39
N ASN A 53 -9.84 13.16 -3.96
CA ASN A 53 -10.72 14.33 -3.70
C ASN A 53 -11.25 14.47 -2.24
N GLY A 54 -10.38 14.42 -1.23
CA GLY A 54 -10.70 14.55 0.19
C GLY A 54 -9.91 13.61 1.10
N GLY A 55 -9.38 12.50 0.57
CA GLY A 55 -8.63 11.50 1.32
C GLY A 55 -7.12 11.54 1.05
N THR A 56 -6.37 10.94 1.97
CA THR A 56 -4.94 10.66 1.81
C THR A 56 -4.78 9.17 1.59
N SER A 57 -4.16 8.78 0.48
CA SER A 57 -3.75 7.40 0.24
C SER A 57 -2.23 7.29 0.32
N LYS A 58 -1.73 6.17 0.82
CA LYS A 58 -0.30 5.86 0.88
C LYS A 58 -0.03 4.58 0.10
N LEU A 59 1.11 4.54 -0.59
CA LEU A 59 1.55 3.35 -1.31
C LEU A 59 2.82 2.77 -0.69
N TYR A 60 2.83 1.46 -0.50
CA TYR A 60 3.93 0.73 0.11
C TYR A 60 4.45 -0.37 -0.82
N ILE A 61 5.76 -0.61 -0.79
CA ILE A 61 6.36 -1.85 -1.28
C ILE A 61 6.47 -2.80 -0.09
N ASP A 62 5.89 -3.98 -0.21
CA ASP A 62 5.81 -4.99 0.84
C ASP A 62 6.90 -6.05 0.67
N PHE A 63 7.78 -6.20 1.66
CA PHE A 63 8.81 -7.23 1.72
C PHE A 63 8.51 -8.35 2.73
N ASN A 64 7.37 -8.31 3.42
CA ASN A 64 6.91 -9.30 4.40
C ASN A 64 5.41 -9.59 4.23
N PRO A 65 4.99 -10.09 3.06
CA PRO A 65 3.59 -10.46 2.82
C PRO A 65 3.18 -11.67 3.67
N SER A 66 1.88 -11.99 3.65
CA SER A 66 1.39 -13.28 4.14
C SER A 66 1.81 -14.43 3.19
N ASP A 67 1.49 -15.68 3.56
CA ASP A 67 1.73 -16.85 2.71
C ASP A 67 0.94 -16.82 1.38
N GLU A 68 -0.07 -15.95 1.26
CA GLU A 68 -0.87 -15.76 0.05
C GLU A 68 -0.30 -14.68 -0.88
N GLY A 69 0.58 -13.81 -0.37
CA GLY A 69 1.16 -12.69 -1.11
C GLY A 69 2.53 -12.99 -1.75
N VAL A 70 3.11 -11.94 -2.33
CA VAL A 70 4.40 -12.02 -3.03
C VAL A 70 5.34 -10.92 -2.53
N CYS A 71 6.56 -11.29 -2.16
CA CYS A 71 7.57 -10.32 -1.73
C CYS A 71 7.87 -9.34 -2.86
N GLY A 72 7.70 -8.04 -2.59
CA GLY A 72 7.78 -6.94 -3.55
C GLY A 72 6.42 -6.42 -4.04
N GLN A 73 5.30 -6.97 -3.56
CA GLN A 73 3.96 -6.51 -3.92
C GLN A 73 3.72 -5.05 -3.49
N ILE A 74 2.76 -4.42 -4.16
CA ILE A 74 2.41 -3.01 -3.94
C ILE A 74 1.09 -2.94 -3.19
N ILE A 75 1.14 -2.33 -2.01
CA ILE A 75 -0.03 -2.09 -1.16
C ILE A 75 -0.48 -0.65 -1.33
N ARG A 76 -1.79 -0.46 -1.45
CA ARG A 76 -2.45 0.82 -1.30
C ARG A 76 -3.18 0.85 0.03
N PHE A 77 -2.94 1.89 0.81
CA PHE A 77 -3.78 2.27 1.93
C PHE A 77 -4.65 3.45 1.52
N LEU A 78 -5.96 3.32 1.70
CA LEU A 78 -6.95 4.37 1.50
C LEU A 78 -7.52 4.78 2.87
N HIS A 79 -7.65 6.09 3.11
CA HIS A 79 -8.36 6.62 4.27
C HIS A 79 -9.82 6.92 3.93
N ASP A 80 -10.72 6.63 4.87
CA ASP A 80 -12.18 6.87 4.83
C ASP A 80 -12.95 6.17 3.67
N PRO A 81 -13.24 4.85 3.77
CA PRO A 81 -12.90 3.95 4.87
C PRO A 81 -11.42 3.55 4.86
N ASP A 82 -10.90 3.16 6.02
CA ASP A 82 -9.55 2.61 6.13
C ASP A 82 -9.50 1.23 5.45
N GLU A 83 -8.81 1.14 4.31
CA GLU A 83 -8.72 -0.07 3.49
C GLU A 83 -7.29 -0.31 3.01
N TYR A 84 -6.83 -1.56 3.09
CA TYR A 84 -5.52 -2.01 2.62
C TYR A 84 -5.66 -3.06 1.52
N GLU A 85 -5.21 -2.73 0.32
CA GLU A 85 -5.35 -3.58 -0.86
C GLU A 85 -4.01 -3.83 -1.55
N VAL A 86 -3.77 -5.06 -2.02
CA VAL A 86 -2.64 -5.35 -2.91
C VAL A 86 -3.03 -5.05 -4.36
N ILE A 87 -2.45 -4.00 -4.93
CA ILE A 87 -2.80 -3.48 -6.27
C ILE A 87 -1.86 -3.95 -7.39
N ALA A 88 -0.72 -4.58 -7.05
CA ALA A 88 0.20 -5.21 -8.00
C ALA A 88 1.12 -6.20 -7.26
N ASN A 89 1.61 -7.24 -7.94
CA ASN A 89 2.53 -8.23 -7.34
C ASN A 89 3.99 -7.74 -7.34
N SER A 90 4.29 -6.66 -8.07
CA SER A 90 5.62 -6.06 -8.11
C SER A 90 5.59 -4.59 -8.51
N PHE A 91 6.69 -3.87 -8.24
CA PHE A 91 6.81 -2.46 -8.61
C PHE A 91 6.83 -2.23 -10.13
N ASP A 92 7.44 -3.14 -10.91
CA ASP A 92 7.41 -3.04 -12.37
C ASP A 92 6.03 -3.35 -12.96
N GLU A 93 5.27 -4.29 -12.39
CA GLU A 93 3.86 -4.51 -12.75
C GLU A 93 3.04 -3.25 -12.45
N TYR A 94 3.21 -2.64 -11.28
CA TYR A 94 2.55 -1.37 -10.94
C TYR A 94 2.86 -0.26 -11.96
N LEU A 95 4.13 -0.06 -12.31
CA LEU A 95 4.51 0.94 -13.30
C LEU A 95 3.93 0.62 -14.69
N GLN A 96 3.88 -0.66 -15.07
CA GLN A 96 3.30 -1.09 -16.34
C GLN A 96 1.79 -0.81 -16.37
N ASN A 97 1.07 -1.10 -15.27
CA ASN A 97 -0.35 -0.80 -15.13
C ASN A 97 -0.62 0.71 -15.25
N LEU A 98 0.24 1.56 -14.66
CA LEU A 98 0.15 3.01 -14.85
C LEU A 98 0.35 3.42 -16.31
N ILE A 99 1.35 2.86 -17.00
CA ILE A 99 1.61 3.17 -18.41
C ILE A 99 0.41 2.78 -19.29
N ASP A 100 -0.13 1.58 -19.07
CA ASP A 100 -1.27 1.05 -19.82
C ASP A 100 -2.56 1.80 -19.50
N GLY A 101 -2.70 2.28 -18.26
CA GLY A 101 -3.75 3.18 -17.79
C GLY A 101 -3.55 4.65 -18.17
N ASN A 102 -2.64 4.98 -19.10
CA ASN A 102 -2.36 6.36 -19.55
C ASN A 102 -1.92 7.30 -18.41
N PHE A 103 -1.09 6.79 -17.52
CA PHE A 103 -0.57 7.43 -16.32
C PHE A 103 -1.66 7.85 -15.33
N ASN A 104 -2.82 7.18 -15.38
CA ASN A 104 -3.86 7.39 -14.39
C ASN A 104 -3.40 6.81 -13.06
N PHE A 105 -2.98 7.70 -12.15
CA PHE A 105 -2.36 7.33 -10.88
C PHE A 105 -3.40 6.86 -9.85
N LEU A 106 -4.67 7.21 -10.08
CA LEU A 106 -5.84 6.84 -9.30
C LEU A 106 -6.97 6.65 -10.31
N ASP A 107 -7.66 5.50 -10.31
CA ASP A 107 -8.95 5.46 -10.98
C ASP A 107 -9.85 6.49 -10.28
N GLU A 108 -10.19 7.55 -11.00
CA GLU A 108 -11.35 8.38 -10.68
C GLU A 108 -12.57 7.47 -10.84
N GLU A 109 -12.84 6.60 -9.86
CA GLU A 109 -14.17 6.03 -9.76
C GLU A 109 -15.13 7.21 -9.56
N GLU A 110 -15.98 7.34 -10.57
CA GLU A 110 -16.93 8.41 -10.80
C GLU A 110 -17.83 8.64 -9.59
N SER A 111 -18.22 9.90 -9.42
CA SER A 111 -19.24 10.37 -8.45
C SER A 111 -20.60 9.70 -8.59
#